data_AF-A0A9X2MAB4-F1
#
_entry.id   AF-A0A9X2MAB4-F1
#
_cell.length_a   1.000
_cell.length_b   1.000
_cell.length_c   1.000
_cell.angle_alpha   90.00
_cell.angle_beta   90.00
_cell.angle_gamma   90.00
#
_symmetry.space_group_name_H-M   'P 1'
#
loop_
_entity.id
_entity.type
_entity.pdbx_description
1 polymer ?
#
loop_
_entity_poly.entity_id
_entity_poly.type
_entity_poly.pdbx_seq_one_letter_code
_entity_poly.pdbx_strand_id
1 'polypeptide(L)'
;MKNDNASKISYIEKARKITSREYLMKLIYQIDILEGDLQDINSYFEEFLKNHEEYIINRYEELLLQYSNESCVDLENVNINNAIDIDYMKRVCNELSVHSYDIEELITKHALNWSLSRIAKVDLAILKLSICEIVYMNKEVPVKVSINEAIDLAKLYCDDKSPKFINGILGSVVNDTREQ
;
A
#
# COMPACT_ATOMS: atom_id res chain seq x y z
N MET A 1 -6.35 30.34 13.69
CA MET A 1 -6.52 29.59 14.97
C MET A 1 -7.39 28.34 14.87
N LYS A 2 -8.61 28.33 14.30
CA LYS A 2 -9.33 27.03 14.04
C LYS A 2 -8.85 26.27 12.80
N ASN A 3 -8.23 26.95 11.83
CA ASN A 3 -7.81 26.38 10.55
C ASN A 3 -6.48 25.62 10.62
N ASP A 4 -5.60 26.00 11.55
CA ASP A 4 -4.21 25.50 11.61
C ASP A 4 -4.15 24.08 12.20
N ASN A 5 -4.96 23.76 13.21
CA ASN A 5 -5.01 22.41 13.81
C ASN A 5 -5.60 21.36 12.86
N ALA A 6 -6.62 21.70 12.07
CA ALA A 6 -7.22 20.78 11.10
C ALA A 6 -6.25 20.46 9.95
N SER A 7 -5.52 21.48 9.47
CA SER A 7 -4.46 21.30 8.48
C SER A 7 -3.31 20.44 9.03
N LYS A 8 -2.96 20.61 10.31
CA LYS A 8 -1.90 19.86 10.97
C LYS A 8 -2.21 18.38 11.17
N ILE A 9 -3.43 18.08 11.62
CA ILE A 9 -3.92 16.70 11.74
C ILE A 9 -3.96 16.02 10.37
N SER A 10 -4.30 16.76 9.31
CA SER A 10 -4.44 16.20 7.96
C SER A 10 -3.14 15.69 7.34
N TYR A 11 -2.00 16.36 7.53
CA TYR A 11 -0.74 15.92 6.89
C TYR A 11 -0.07 14.78 7.67
N ILE A 12 -0.20 14.77 9.00
CA ILE A 12 0.29 13.70 9.88
C ILE A 12 -0.40 12.39 9.53
N GLU A 13 -1.74 12.39 9.46
CA GLU A 13 -2.50 11.20 9.07
C GLU A 13 -2.16 10.75 7.64
N LYS A 14 -1.95 11.70 6.73
CA LYS A 14 -1.57 11.40 5.35
C LYS A 14 -0.21 10.70 5.27
N ALA A 15 0.80 11.24 5.95
CA ALA A 15 2.13 10.63 6.02
C ALA A 15 2.03 9.21 6.60
N ARG A 16 1.31 9.03 7.71
CA ARG A 16 1.11 7.72 8.35
C ARG A 16 0.46 6.70 7.40
N LYS A 17 -0.59 7.11 6.68
CA LYS A 17 -1.30 6.26 5.71
C LYS A 17 -0.42 5.86 4.52
N ILE A 18 0.40 6.78 4.02
CA ILE A 18 1.31 6.52 2.90
C ILE A 18 2.43 5.58 3.34
N THR A 19 3.07 5.85 4.48
CA THR A 19 4.12 4.98 5.04
C THR A 19 3.59 3.55 5.24
N SER A 20 2.40 3.39 5.82
CA SER A 20 1.79 2.05 5.99
C SER A 20 1.61 1.29 4.68
N ARG A 21 1.07 1.94 3.64
CA ARG A 21 0.88 1.30 2.32
C ARG A 21 2.21 0.97 1.65
N GLU A 22 3.16 1.89 1.72
CA GLU A 22 4.50 1.73 1.14
C GLU A 22 5.21 0.50 1.74
N TYR A 23 5.16 0.35 3.06
CA TYR A 23 5.81 -0.78 3.74
C TYR A 23 5.04 -2.10 3.63
N LEU A 24 3.71 -2.09 3.50
CA LEU A 24 2.96 -3.27 3.08
C LEU A 24 3.36 -3.72 1.67
N MET A 25 3.44 -2.78 0.72
CA MET A 25 3.88 -3.08 -0.65
C MET A 25 5.29 -3.69 -0.64
N LYS A 26 6.22 -3.13 0.14
CA LYS A 26 7.59 -3.68 0.28
C LYS A 26 7.61 -5.08 0.90
N LEU A 27 6.75 -5.36 1.89
CA LEU A 27 6.61 -6.70 2.46
C LEU A 27 6.12 -7.71 1.41
N ILE A 28 5.05 -7.37 0.67
CA ILE A 28 4.51 -8.22 -0.40
C ILE A 28 5.57 -8.47 -1.46
N TYR A 29 6.27 -7.42 -1.88
CA TYR A 29 7.38 -7.51 -2.83
C TYR A 29 8.50 -8.43 -2.34
N GLN A 30 8.91 -8.31 -1.07
CA GLN A 30 9.94 -9.15 -0.48
C GLN A 30 9.54 -10.63 -0.52
N ILE A 31 8.29 -10.95 -0.15
CA ILE A 31 7.76 -12.32 -0.20
C ILE A 31 7.78 -12.84 -1.65
N ASP A 32 7.28 -12.05 -2.60
CA ASP A 32 7.22 -12.42 -4.02
C ASP A 32 8.61 -12.61 -4.66
N ILE A 33 9.63 -11.90 -4.19
CA ILE A 33 11.03 -12.02 -4.65
C ILE A 33 11.70 -13.26 -4.05
N LEU A 34 11.39 -13.60 -2.80
CA LEU A 34 11.92 -14.78 -2.13
C LEU A 34 11.15 -16.06 -2.46
N GLU A 35 10.21 -15.99 -3.41
CA GLU A 35 9.33 -17.09 -3.81
C GLU A 35 8.55 -17.67 -2.61
N GLY A 36 8.23 -16.82 -1.62
CA GLY A 36 7.41 -17.19 -0.48
C GLY A 36 5.91 -17.19 -0.79
N ASP A 37 5.12 -17.85 0.06
CA ASP A 37 3.67 -17.85 -0.04
C ASP A 37 3.07 -16.65 0.70
N LEU A 38 2.22 -15.89 0.01
CA LEU A 38 1.52 -14.75 0.62
C LEU A 38 0.51 -15.19 1.68
N GLN A 39 0.08 -16.45 1.67
CA GLN A 39 -0.72 -17.04 2.75
C GLN A 39 0.03 -16.98 4.10
N ASP A 40 1.36 -17.00 4.08
CA ASP A 40 2.21 -16.93 5.26
C ASP A 40 2.64 -15.51 5.65
N ILE A 41 2.10 -14.46 5.00
CA ILE A 41 2.48 -13.05 5.23
C ILE A 41 2.50 -12.65 6.72
N ASN A 42 1.55 -13.14 7.51
CA ASN A 42 1.46 -12.86 8.93
C ASN A 42 2.68 -13.35 9.72
N SER A 43 3.31 -14.45 9.29
CA SER A 43 4.51 -15.01 9.92
C SER A 43 5.74 -14.13 9.69
N TYR A 44 5.77 -13.35 8.60
CA TYR A 44 6.89 -12.46 8.25
C TYR A 44 6.71 -11.04 8.79
N PHE A 45 5.47 -10.65 9.13
CA PHE A 45 5.10 -9.25 9.38
C PHE A 45 5.91 -8.59 10.52
N GLU A 46 5.94 -9.20 11.70
CA GLU A 46 6.59 -8.60 12.88
C GLU A 46 8.10 -8.49 12.71
N GLU A 47 8.74 -9.52 12.15
CA GLU A 47 10.17 -9.50 11.86
C GLU A 47 10.51 -8.46 10.78
N PHE A 48 9.67 -8.34 9.74
CA PHE A 48 9.82 -7.33 8.71
C PHE A 48 9.78 -5.91 9.30
N LEU A 49 8.80 -5.60 10.15
CA LEU A 49 8.71 -4.28 10.79
C LEU A 49 9.93 -3.99 11.67
N LYS A 50 10.36 -4.96 12.47
CA LYS A 50 11.54 -4.83 13.33
C LYS A 50 12.82 -4.56 12.52
N ASN A 51 13.00 -5.28 11.42
CA ASN A 51 14.18 -5.13 10.57
C ASN A 51 14.19 -3.82 9.77
N HIS A 52 13.04 -3.16 9.63
CA HIS A 52 12.88 -1.93 8.86
C HIS A 52 12.49 -0.70 9.69
N GLU A 53 12.48 -0.80 11.03
CA GLU A 53 11.96 0.23 11.93
C GLU A 53 12.55 1.62 11.66
N GLU A 54 13.88 1.72 11.57
CA GLU A 54 14.57 2.99 11.31
C GLU A 54 14.17 3.58 9.95
N TYR A 55 14.08 2.75 8.91
CA TYR A 55 13.67 3.21 7.58
C TYR A 55 12.21 3.68 7.56
N ILE A 56 11.34 2.99 8.28
CA ILE A 56 9.91 3.36 8.41
C ILE A 56 9.79 4.75 9.05
N ILE A 57 10.54 4.98 10.13
CA ILE A 57 10.58 6.27 10.83
C ILE A 57 11.10 7.35 9.90
N ASN A 58 12.27 7.15 9.30
CA ASN A 58 12.90 8.12 8.40
C ASN A 58 11.98 8.48 7.22
N ARG A 59 11.30 7.49 6.64
CA ARG A 59 10.36 7.72 5.53
C ARG A 59 9.16 8.53 5.98
N TYR A 60 8.62 8.23 7.15
CA TYR A 60 7.51 9.00 7.71
C TYR A 60 7.92 10.45 7.99
N GLU A 61 9.10 10.69 8.56
CA GLU A 61 9.64 12.03 8.79
C GLU A 61 9.82 12.81 7.47
N GLU A 62 10.35 12.18 6.43
CA GLU A 62 10.46 12.77 5.10
C GLU A 62 9.08 13.22 4.56
N LEU A 63 8.07 12.35 4.67
CA LEU A 63 6.71 12.67 4.24
C LEU A 63 6.08 13.77 5.09
N LEU A 64 6.37 13.83 6.39
CA LEU A 64 5.93 14.94 7.24
C LEU A 64 6.53 16.25 6.75
N LEU A 65 7.83 16.31 6.46
CA LEU A 65 8.48 17.50 5.91
C LEU A 65 7.89 17.88 4.56
N GLN A 66 7.68 16.91 3.66
CA GLN A 66 7.15 17.14 2.32
C GLN A 66 5.72 17.70 2.33
N TYR A 67 4.86 17.18 3.20
CA TYR A 67 3.45 17.61 3.26
C TYR A 67 3.19 18.75 4.23
N SER A 68 4.13 19.02 5.14
CA SER A 68 4.04 20.21 5.97
C SER A 68 4.18 21.44 5.09
N ASN A 69 3.21 22.35 5.22
CA ASN A 69 3.38 23.73 4.76
C ASN A 69 4.04 24.60 5.85
N GLU A 70 4.60 23.97 6.89
CA GLU A 70 5.20 24.62 8.06
C GLU A 70 6.71 24.74 7.89
N SER A 71 7.29 25.83 8.37
CA SER A 71 8.75 26.04 8.34
C SER A 71 9.52 25.14 9.31
N CYS A 72 8.82 24.51 10.25
CA CYS A 72 9.38 23.63 11.27
C CYS A 72 8.35 22.57 11.64
N VAL A 73 8.71 21.30 11.43
CA VAL A 73 7.96 20.14 11.91
C VAL A 73 8.67 19.62 13.15
N ASP A 74 7.91 19.40 14.22
CA ASP A 74 8.43 18.73 15.40
C ASP A 74 8.61 17.23 15.09
N LEU A 75 9.86 16.80 15.05
CA LEU A 75 10.28 15.42 14.80
C LEU A 75 10.87 14.77 16.07
N GLU A 76 10.76 15.42 17.24
CA GLU A 76 11.29 14.85 18.47
C GLU A 76 10.47 13.64 18.91
N ASN A 77 11.16 12.52 19.23
CA ASN A 77 10.57 11.29 19.76
C ASN A 77 9.58 10.56 18.83
N VAL A 78 9.66 10.78 17.51
CA VAL A 78 8.93 9.96 16.54
C VAL A 78 9.36 8.51 16.68
N ASN A 79 8.38 7.60 16.77
CA ASN A 79 8.61 6.16 16.77
C ASN A 79 7.68 5.45 15.78
N ILE A 80 7.88 4.15 15.63
CA ILE A 80 7.13 3.34 14.66
C ILE A 80 5.61 3.42 14.83
N ASN A 81 5.10 3.54 16.06
CA ASN A 81 3.65 3.62 16.29
C ASN A 81 3.05 4.94 15.76
N ASN A 82 3.86 6.00 15.66
CA ASN A 82 3.47 7.24 14.99
C ASN A 82 3.55 7.09 13.47
N ALA A 83 4.60 6.41 12.99
CA ALA A 83 4.93 6.32 11.57
C ALA A 83 3.96 5.45 10.77
N ILE A 84 3.35 4.44 11.39
CA ILE A 84 2.45 3.49 10.73
C ILE A 84 1.18 3.21 11.52
N ASP A 85 0.13 2.80 10.80
CA ASP A 85 -1.08 2.21 11.34
C ASP A 85 -0.95 0.67 11.35
N ILE A 86 -0.45 0.14 12.47
CA ILE A 86 -0.21 -1.31 12.64
C ILE A 86 -1.51 -2.10 12.54
N ASP A 87 -2.62 -1.58 13.06
CA ASP A 87 -3.89 -2.29 13.06
C ASP A 87 -4.46 -2.41 11.64
N TYR A 88 -4.39 -1.32 10.85
CA TYR A 88 -4.70 -1.37 9.43
C TYR A 88 -3.80 -2.37 8.69
N MET A 89 -2.49 -2.33 8.93
CA MET A 89 -1.55 -3.24 8.27
C MET A 89 -1.84 -4.70 8.60
N LYS A 90 -2.13 -5.04 9.86
CA LYS A 90 -2.52 -6.39 10.27
C LYS A 90 -3.81 -6.86 9.61
N ARG A 91 -4.82 -5.98 9.50
CA ARG A 91 -6.05 -6.31 8.77
C ARG A 91 -5.77 -6.64 7.31
N VAL A 92 -4.98 -5.82 6.62
CA VAL A 92 -4.59 -6.08 5.23
C VAL A 92 -3.81 -7.38 5.09
N CYS A 93 -2.85 -7.66 5.98
CA CYS A 93 -2.11 -8.93 5.97
C CYS A 93 -3.04 -10.14 6.16
N ASN A 94 -4.05 -10.05 7.03
CA ASN A 94 -5.03 -11.11 7.20
C ASN A 94 -5.87 -11.35 5.94
N GLU A 95 -6.39 -10.29 5.32
CA GLU A 95 -7.16 -10.42 4.07
C GLU A 95 -6.28 -10.98 2.93
N LEU A 96 -5.03 -10.52 2.80
CA LEU A 96 -4.08 -11.07 1.83
C LEU A 96 -3.75 -12.54 2.08
N SER A 97 -3.59 -12.94 3.34
CA SER A 97 -3.32 -14.32 3.73
C SER A 97 -4.46 -15.27 3.32
N VAL A 98 -5.70 -14.81 3.44
CA VAL A 98 -6.89 -15.61 3.12
C VAL A 98 -7.21 -15.61 1.63
N HIS A 99 -7.02 -14.47 0.95
CA HIS A 99 -7.54 -14.23 -0.41
C HIS A 99 -6.46 -14.08 -1.49
N SER A 100 -5.20 -14.45 -1.21
CA SER A 100 -4.09 -14.30 -2.16
C SER A 100 -4.38 -14.90 -3.54
N TYR A 101 -4.93 -16.12 -3.60
CA TYR A 101 -5.26 -16.80 -4.86
C TYR A 101 -6.37 -16.10 -5.64
N ASP A 102 -7.44 -15.67 -4.95
CA ASP A 102 -8.55 -14.93 -5.58
C ASP A 102 -8.02 -13.61 -6.20
N ILE A 103 -7.13 -12.93 -5.48
CA ILE A 103 -6.48 -11.70 -5.93
C ILE A 103 -5.61 -11.96 -7.17
N GLU A 104 -4.81 -13.03 -7.17
CA GLU A 104 -3.98 -13.41 -8.31
C GLU A 104 -4.81 -13.81 -9.55
N GLU A 105 -5.95 -14.46 -9.34
CA GLU A 105 -6.91 -14.77 -10.39
C GLU A 105 -7.49 -13.50 -11.01
N LEU A 106 -7.91 -12.53 -10.19
CA LEU A 106 -8.40 -11.23 -10.65
C LEU A 106 -7.35 -10.48 -11.49
N ILE A 107 -6.08 -10.49 -11.05
CA ILE A 107 -4.99 -9.88 -11.83
C ILE A 107 -4.83 -10.59 -13.17
N THR A 108 -4.76 -11.93 -13.15
CA THR A 108 -4.53 -12.74 -14.36
C THR A 108 -5.66 -12.57 -15.37
N LYS A 109 -6.92 -12.57 -14.91
CA LYS A 109 -8.12 -12.37 -15.73
C LYS A 109 -8.08 -11.05 -16.52
N HIS A 110 -7.55 -9.97 -15.91
CA HIS A 110 -7.56 -8.64 -16.51
C HIS A 110 -6.23 -8.25 -17.18
N ALA A 111 -5.16 -9.03 -17.02
CA ALA A 111 -3.84 -8.75 -17.61
C ALA A 111 -3.70 -9.08 -19.11
N LEU A 112 -4.81 -9.21 -19.86
CA LEU A 112 -4.84 -9.36 -21.33
C LEU A 112 -3.83 -10.39 -21.88
N ASN A 113 -3.82 -11.61 -21.32
CA ASN A 113 -2.90 -12.73 -21.67
C ASN A 113 -1.43 -12.56 -21.22
N TRP A 114 -1.12 -11.65 -20.29
CA TRP A 114 0.17 -11.68 -19.62
C TRP A 114 0.16 -12.75 -18.52
N SER A 115 1.17 -13.62 -18.52
CA SER A 115 1.43 -14.45 -17.34
C SER A 115 1.88 -13.56 -16.19
N LEU A 116 1.45 -13.85 -14.95
CA LEU A 116 1.89 -13.10 -13.76
C LEU A 116 3.42 -12.99 -13.67
N SER A 117 4.13 -14.02 -14.12
CA SER A 117 5.60 -14.05 -14.18
C SER A 117 6.26 -12.99 -15.08
N ARG A 118 5.51 -12.32 -15.96
CA ARG A 118 6.00 -11.25 -16.83
C ARG A 118 5.72 -9.85 -16.28
N ILE A 119 4.88 -9.75 -15.25
CA ILE A 119 4.60 -8.48 -14.57
C ILE A 119 5.77 -8.20 -13.63
N ALA A 120 6.25 -6.95 -13.60
CA ALA A 120 7.29 -6.55 -12.67
C ALA A 120 6.84 -6.83 -11.23
N LYS A 121 7.71 -7.40 -10.39
CA LYS A 121 7.36 -7.83 -9.04
C LYS A 121 6.81 -6.68 -8.18
N VAL A 122 7.30 -5.46 -8.39
CA VAL A 122 6.80 -4.25 -7.72
C VAL A 122 5.40 -3.84 -8.21
N ASP A 123 5.12 -3.93 -9.53
CA ASP A 123 3.78 -3.72 -10.08
C ASP A 123 2.79 -4.74 -9.50
N LEU A 124 3.22 -6.00 -9.38
CA LEU A 124 2.42 -7.07 -8.83
C LEU A 124 2.12 -6.83 -7.34
N ALA A 125 3.11 -6.41 -6.54
CA ALA A 125 2.90 -6.08 -5.14
C ALA A 125 1.90 -4.94 -4.94
N ILE A 126 1.98 -3.89 -5.77
CA ILE A 126 1.02 -2.78 -5.77
C ILE A 126 -0.39 -3.30 -6.13
N LEU A 127 -0.52 -4.10 -7.20
CA LEU A 127 -1.80 -4.68 -7.60
C LEU A 127 -2.41 -5.56 -6.52
N LYS A 128 -1.62 -6.46 -5.89
CA LYS A 128 -2.08 -7.33 -4.81
C LYS A 128 -2.62 -6.53 -3.63
N LEU A 129 -1.88 -5.53 -3.18
CA LEU A 129 -2.29 -4.63 -2.10
C LEU A 129 -3.59 -3.89 -2.45
N SER A 130 -3.64 -3.25 -3.62
CA SER A 130 -4.78 -2.40 -4.00
C SER A 130 -6.04 -3.20 -4.31
N ILE A 131 -5.93 -4.39 -4.91
CA ILE A 131 -7.07 -5.28 -5.13
C ILE A 131 -7.59 -5.79 -3.79
N CYS A 132 -6.72 -6.16 -2.86
CA CYS A 132 -7.13 -6.51 -1.50
C CYS A 132 -7.96 -5.38 -0.86
N GLU A 133 -7.47 -4.14 -0.96
CA GLU A 133 -8.22 -3.01 -0.42
C GLU A 133 -9.58 -2.80 -1.10
N ILE A 134 -9.62 -2.90 -2.44
CA ILE A 134 -10.83 -2.66 -3.25
C ILE A 134 -11.90 -3.72 -3.00
N VAL A 135 -11.51 -4.98 -2.80
CA VAL A 135 -12.45 -6.11 -2.71
C VAL A 135 -12.83 -6.39 -1.26
N TYR A 136 -11.84 -6.44 -0.36
CA TYR A 136 -12.03 -6.94 1.01
C TYR A 136 -12.02 -5.83 2.07
N MET A 137 -11.42 -4.66 1.79
CA MET A 137 -11.36 -3.54 2.73
C MET A 137 -12.22 -2.33 2.34
N ASN A 138 -13.13 -2.45 1.37
CA ASN A 138 -13.84 -1.31 0.79
C ASN A 138 -14.78 -0.53 1.74
N LYS A 139 -15.13 -1.11 2.89
CA LYS A 139 -15.85 -0.44 3.98
C LYS A 139 -14.95 0.50 4.79
N GLU A 140 -13.66 0.22 4.83
CA GLU A 140 -12.65 1.00 5.56
C GLU A 140 -11.90 1.96 4.63
N VAL A 141 -11.53 1.49 3.44
CA VAL A 141 -10.78 2.27 2.44
C VAL A 141 -11.66 2.47 1.20
N PRO A 142 -12.04 3.71 0.85
CA PRO A 142 -12.81 3.95 -0.35
C PRO A 142 -12.04 3.50 -1.60
N VAL A 143 -12.71 2.78 -2.52
CA VAL A 143 -12.13 2.26 -3.77
C VAL A 143 -11.31 3.31 -4.54
N LYS A 144 -11.82 4.55 -4.63
CA LYS A 144 -11.12 5.64 -5.32
C LYS A 144 -9.79 6.01 -4.65
N VAL A 145 -9.72 5.94 -3.31
CA VAL A 145 -8.49 6.18 -2.56
C VAL A 145 -7.49 5.08 -2.86
N SER A 146 -7.88 3.80 -2.77
CA SER A 146 -7.01 2.67 -3.11
C SER A 146 -6.40 2.77 -4.51
N ILE A 147 -7.19 3.14 -5.52
CA ILE A 147 -6.69 3.33 -6.88
C ILE A 147 -5.68 4.49 -6.97
N ASN A 148 -5.99 5.63 -6.36
CA ASN A 148 -5.09 6.79 -6.38
C ASN A 148 -3.76 6.48 -5.69
N GLU A 149 -3.80 5.85 -4.52
CA GLU A 149 -2.59 5.45 -3.79
C GLU A 149 -1.77 4.41 -4.56
N ALA A 150 -2.42 3.47 -5.25
CA ALA A 150 -1.75 2.52 -6.14
C ALA A 150 -0.96 3.21 -7.26
N ILE A 151 -1.60 4.21 -7.89
CA ILE A 151 -1.00 5.01 -8.97
C ILE A 151 0.17 5.82 -8.45
N ASP A 152 0.06 6.40 -7.26
CA ASP A 152 1.12 7.21 -6.66
C ASP A 152 2.31 6.34 -6.21
N LEU A 153 2.07 5.14 -5.67
CA LEU A 153 3.13 4.13 -5.45
C LEU A 153 3.81 3.75 -6.77
N ALA A 154 3.05 3.51 -7.84
CA ALA A 154 3.60 3.14 -9.13
C ALA A 154 4.52 4.23 -9.72
N LYS A 155 4.18 5.51 -9.53
CA LYS A 155 5.04 6.63 -9.95
C LYS A 155 6.36 6.71 -9.16
N LEU A 156 6.35 6.26 -7.91
CA LEU A 156 7.52 6.30 -7.04
C LEU A 156 8.47 5.13 -7.26
N TYR A 157 7.93 3.94 -7.55
CA TYR A 157 8.69 2.69 -7.53
C TYR A 157 8.82 1.97 -8.88
N CYS A 158 8.07 2.38 -9.89
CA CYS A 158 7.96 1.66 -11.15
C CYS A 158 8.29 2.55 -12.35
N ASP A 159 8.30 1.96 -13.55
CA ASP A 159 8.53 2.67 -14.80
C ASP A 159 7.34 3.55 -15.18
N ASP A 160 7.58 4.54 -16.05
CA ASP A 160 6.57 5.52 -16.53
C ASP A 160 5.28 4.90 -17.11
N LYS A 161 5.33 3.63 -17.54
CA LYS A 161 4.18 2.91 -18.10
C LYS A 161 3.31 2.25 -17.03
N SER A 162 3.87 1.93 -15.86
CA SER A 162 3.20 1.17 -14.79
C SER A 162 1.98 1.88 -14.21
N PRO A 163 1.98 3.20 -13.94
CA PRO A 163 0.78 3.88 -13.43
C PRO A 163 -0.45 3.72 -14.32
N LYS A 164 -0.27 3.77 -15.65
CA LYS A 164 -1.36 3.58 -16.61
C LYS A 164 -1.80 2.12 -16.67
N PHE A 165 -0.86 1.18 -16.63
CA PHE A 165 -1.14 -0.25 -16.61
C PHE A 165 -1.93 -0.65 -15.37
N ILE A 166 -1.44 -0.30 -14.18
CA ILE A 166 -2.09 -0.59 -12.89
C ILE A 166 -3.50 0.01 -12.84
N ASN A 167 -3.67 1.28 -13.24
CA ASN A 167 -4.99 1.90 -13.28
C ASN A 167 -5.98 1.15 -14.21
N GLY A 168 -5.48 0.61 -15.34
CA GLY A 168 -6.30 -0.18 -16.26
C GLY A 168 -6.79 -1.50 -15.66
N ILE A 169 -5.91 -2.21 -14.95
CA ILE A 169 -6.25 -3.47 -14.25
C ILE A 169 -7.25 -3.19 -13.12
N LEU A 170 -6.96 -2.23 -12.24
CA LEU A 170 -7.83 -1.89 -11.11
C LEU A 170 -9.21 -1.41 -11.58
N GLY A 171 -9.27 -0.63 -12.66
CA GLY A 171 -10.54 -0.22 -13.26
C GLY A 171 -11.37 -1.40 -13.77
N SER A 172 -10.72 -2.42 -14.31
CA SER A 172 -11.39 -3.65 -14.77
C SER A 172 -11.91 -4.49 -13.60
N VAL A 173 -11.11 -4.64 -12.54
CA VAL A 173 -11.51 -5.34 -11.30
C VAL A 173 -12.72 -4.68 -10.64
N VAL A 174 -12.75 -3.34 -10.59
CA VAL A 174 -13.89 -2.61 -10.02
C VAL A 174 -15.18 -2.83 -10.83
N ASN A 175 -15.09 -2.98 -12.15
CA ASN A 175 -16.25 -3.27 -12.97
C ASN A 175 -16.74 -4.70 -12.76
N ASP A 176 -15.83 -5.68 -12.76
CA ASP A 176 -16.15 -7.09 -12.55
C ASP A 176 -16.82 -7.35 -11.18
N THR A 177 -16.36 -6.68 -10.13
CA THR A 177 -16.91 -6.81 -8.76
C THR A 177 -18.24 -6.09 -8.54
N ARG A 178 -18.67 -5.21 -9.47
CA ARG A 178 -19.99 -4.55 -9.43
C ARG A 178 -21.07 -5.32 -10.19
N GLU A 179 -20.67 -6.22 -11.07
CA GLU A 179 -21.57 -7.02 -11.92
C GLU A 179 -21.93 -8.37 -11.28
N GLN A 180 -21.39 -8.67 -10.09
CA GLN A 180 -21.73 -9.80 -9.22
C GLN A 180 -22.70 -9.38 -8.11
#